data_AF-A0A257NGI8-F1
#
_entry.id   AF-A0A257NGI8-F1
#
_cell.length_a   1.000
_cell.length_b   1.000
_cell.length_c   1.000
_cell.angle_alpha   90.00
_cell.angle_beta   90.00
_cell.angle_gamma   90.00
#
_symmetry.space_group_name_H-M   'P 1'
#
loop_
_entity.id
_entity.type
_entity.pdbx_description
1 polymer ?
#
loop_
_entity_poly.entity_id
_entity_poly.type
_entity_poly.pdbx_seq_one_letter_code
_entity_poly.pdbx_strand_id
1 'polypeptide(L)'
;MAPEFIFVYGTLRNQIASNMHHLIASYCEFISDGLMHGTLYEVRGYPGAIKSSDANDKIFGELYKMLDRKRVLVLLDDYEECSERFPKPHEYSRKQVSIELSDGGSVIAWVYLYNHDVSKLQQIISGDYLDG
;
A
#
# COMPACT_ATOMS: atom_id res chain seq x y z
N MET A 1 4.85 -6.03 -19.50
CA MET A 1 5.92 -5.61 -18.58
C MET A 1 5.34 -5.61 -17.18
N ALA A 2 6.05 -6.16 -16.18
CA ALA A 2 5.55 -6.13 -14.80
C ALA A 2 5.74 -4.72 -14.22
N PRO A 3 4.79 -4.22 -13.40
CA PRO A 3 4.82 -2.85 -12.93
C PRO A 3 6.08 -2.58 -12.11
N GLU A 4 6.66 -1.41 -12.38
CA GLU A 4 7.88 -0.90 -11.72
C GLU A 4 7.54 -0.02 -10.52
N PHE A 5 6.25 0.24 -10.31
CA PHE A 5 5.77 1.11 -9.25
C PHE A 5 5.20 0.32 -8.08
N ILE A 6 5.31 0.93 -6.90
CA ILE A 6 4.68 0.50 -5.67
C ILE A 6 3.93 1.67 -5.06
N PHE A 7 2.72 1.40 -4.61
CA PHE A 7 1.87 2.40 -3.96
C PHE A 7 1.70 2.03 -2.50
N VAL A 8 1.93 3.01 -1.62
CA VAL A 8 1.90 2.86 -0.16
C VAL A 8 0.92 3.86 0.43
N TYR A 9 0.07 3.41 1.35
CA TYR A 9 -1.07 4.19 1.89
C TYR A 9 -1.04 4.33 3.41
N GLY A 10 0.06 3.93 4.07
CA GLY A 10 0.09 3.73 5.51
C GLY A 10 1.46 3.96 6.15
N THR A 11 1.87 3.05 7.04
CA THR A 11 3.13 3.09 7.83
C THR A 11 4.43 3.14 7.03
N LEU A 12 4.33 2.92 5.72
CA LEU A 12 5.43 3.01 4.75
C LEU A 12 5.59 4.41 4.13
N ARG A 13 4.66 5.35 4.38
CA ARG A 13 4.73 6.72 3.89
C ARG A 13 5.85 7.51 4.54
N ASN A 14 6.37 8.50 3.82
CA ASN A 14 7.52 9.32 4.19
C ASN A 14 7.42 9.97 5.59
N GLN A 15 6.19 10.26 6.04
CA GLN A 15 5.96 10.97 7.31
C GLN A 15 6.03 10.08 8.55
N ILE A 16 6.06 8.75 8.39
CA ILE A 16 6.18 7.80 9.49
C ILE A 16 7.63 7.32 9.50
N ALA A 17 8.42 7.82 10.44
CA ALA A 17 9.85 7.49 10.62
C ALA A 17 10.04 6.04 11.10
N SER A 18 9.59 5.07 10.31
CA SER A 18 9.80 3.64 10.52
C SER A 18 11.10 3.20 9.86
N ASN A 19 11.70 2.10 10.34
CA ASN A 19 12.88 1.52 9.70
C ASN A 19 12.66 1.17 8.22
N MET A 20 11.41 0.97 7.80
CA MET A 20 11.05 0.66 6.42
C MET A 20 11.03 1.90 5.51
N HIS A 21 10.84 3.11 6.07
CA HIS A 21 11.03 4.35 5.34
C HIS A 21 12.45 4.43 4.74
N HIS A 22 13.47 4.03 5.49
CA HIS A 22 14.86 4.02 4.97
C HIS A 22 15.04 3.09 3.77
N LEU A 23 14.29 1.98 3.71
CA LEU A 23 14.33 1.07 2.58
C LEU A 23 13.70 1.70 1.33
N ILE A 24 12.51 2.27 1.48
CA ILE A 24 11.83 2.98 0.38
C ILE A 24 12.70 4.14 -0.09
N ALA A 25 13.27 4.94 0.82
CA ALA A 25 14.18 6.03 0.48
C ALA A 25 15.48 5.57 -0.21
N SER A 26 15.96 4.34 0.07
CA SER A 26 17.22 3.84 -0.49
C SER A 26 17.06 3.12 -1.84
N TYR A 27 15.91 2.50 -2.08
CA TYR A 27 15.69 1.63 -3.26
C TYR A 27 14.50 2.04 -4.11
N CYS A 28 13.80 3.11 -3.74
CA CYS A 28 12.70 3.66 -4.50
C CYS A 28 12.84 5.18 -4.66
N GLU A 29 12.25 5.69 -5.74
CA GLU A 29 12.16 7.10 -6.05
C GLU A 29 10.70 7.54 -5.90
N PHE A 30 10.44 8.60 -5.13
CA PHE A 30 9.09 9.17 -5.05
C PHE A 30 8.70 9.76 -6.40
N ILE A 31 7.51 9.41 -6.90
CA ILE A 31 7.00 9.88 -8.19
C ILE A 31 5.91 10.92 -8.00
N SER A 32 4.88 10.58 -7.22
CA SER A 32 3.72 11.45 -7.00
C SER A 32 2.86 10.93 -5.84
N ASP A 33 2.04 11.80 -5.28
CA ASP A 33 0.85 11.38 -4.55
C ASP A 33 -0.18 10.77 -5.52
N GLY A 34 -1.02 9.88 -5.01
CA GLY A 34 -2.07 9.24 -5.80
C GLY A 34 -3.16 8.62 -4.93
N LEU A 35 -4.13 8.01 -5.59
CA LEU A 35 -5.21 7.30 -4.93
C LEU A 35 -5.56 5.99 -5.61
N MET A 36 -6.09 5.06 -4.84
CA MET A 36 -6.76 3.86 -5.34
C MET A 36 -8.20 3.81 -4.86
N HIS A 37 -9.05 3.09 -5.61
CA HIS A 37 -10.42 2.82 -5.18
C HIS A 37 -10.45 1.69 -4.17
N GLY A 38 -10.89 2.00 -2.96
CA GLY A 38 -10.81 1.09 -1.83
C GLY A 38 -11.24 1.70 -0.52
N THR A 39 -11.43 0.82 0.45
CA THR A 39 -11.79 1.18 1.82
C THR A 39 -10.61 0.91 2.74
N LEU A 40 -10.32 1.86 3.61
CA LEU A 40 -9.23 1.80 4.58
C LEU A 40 -9.79 1.46 5.96
N TYR A 41 -9.14 0.55 6.67
CA TYR A 41 -9.52 0.12 8.02
C TYR A 41 -8.35 0.24 8.98
N GLU A 42 -8.65 0.56 10.24
CA GLU A 42 -7.73 0.41 11.36
C GLU A 42 -7.77 -1.04 11.85
N VAL A 43 -6.63 -1.73 11.76
CA VAL A 43 -6.52 -3.13 12.15
C VAL A 43 -6.15 -3.22 13.63
N ARG A 44 -4.90 -2.92 13.98
CA ARG A 44 -4.33 -3.00 15.34
C ARG A 44 -3.16 -2.02 15.55
N GLY A 45 -3.31 -0.79 15.10
CA GLY A 45 -2.23 0.23 15.07
C GLY A 45 -1.53 0.30 13.70
N TYR A 46 -2.18 -0.18 12.66
CA TYR A 46 -1.71 -0.13 11.28
C TYR A 46 -2.88 -0.25 10.30
N PRO A 47 -2.76 0.31 9.09
CA PRO A 47 -3.86 0.36 8.14
C PRO A 47 -3.99 -0.91 7.30
N GLY A 48 -5.23 -1.37 7.12
CA GLY A 48 -5.61 -2.42 6.19
C GLY A 48 -6.45 -1.87 5.04
N ALA A 49 -5.93 -1.91 3.81
CA ALA A 49 -6.69 -1.52 2.61
C ALA A 49 -7.37 -2.72 1.96
N ILE A 50 -8.62 -2.56 1.55
CA ILE A 50 -9.32 -3.50 0.67
C ILE A 50 -9.77 -2.80 -0.61
N LYS A 51 -9.84 -3.54 -1.72
CA LYS A 51 -10.40 -3.00 -2.97
C LYS A 51 -11.91 -2.81 -2.83
N SER A 52 -12.40 -1.67 -3.30
CA SER A 52 -13.82 -1.38 -3.46
C SER A 52 -14.13 -1.13 -4.93
N SER A 53 -15.35 -1.41 -5.34
CA SER A 53 -15.89 -1.04 -6.65
C SER A 53 -16.67 0.27 -6.62
N ASP A 54 -16.88 0.85 -5.44
CA ASP A 54 -17.49 2.17 -5.29
C ASP A 54 -16.47 3.25 -5.64
N ALA A 55 -16.84 4.17 -6.53
CA ALA A 55 -15.97 5.27 -6.95
C ALA A 55 -15.78 6.36 -5.87
N ASN A 56 -16.61 6.34 -4.82
CA ASN A 56 -16.50 7.25 -3.68
C ASN A 56 -15.49 6.74 -2.64
N ASP A 57 -15.20 5.44 -2.63
CA ASP A 57 -14.23 4.83 -1.73
C ASP A 57 -12.83 5.07 -2.25
N LYS A 58 -12.12 6.02 -1.64
CA LYS A 58 -10.77 6.42 -2.07
C LYS A 58 -9.79 6.21 -0.93
N ILE A 59 -8.64 5.63 -1.26
CA ILE A 59 -7.49 5.52 -0.36
C ILE A 59 -6.37 6.37 -0.94
N PHE A 60 -5.90 7.32 -0.14
CA PHE A 60 -4.81 8.23 -0.50
C PHE A 60 -3.47 7.65 -0.07
N GLY A 61 -2.44 7.91 -0.87
CA GLY A 61 -1.11 7.42 -0.60
C GLY A 61 -0.07 7.96 -1.57
N GLU A 62 1.10 7.35 -1.52
CA GLU A 62 2.30 7.79 -2.22
C GLU A 62 2.71 6.71 -3.24
N LEU A 63 3.06 7.15 -4.45
CA LEU A 63 3.57 6.30 -5.50
C LEU A 63 5.08 6.42 -5.59
N TYR A 64 5.73 5.27 -5.60
CA TYR A 64 7.18 5.17 -5.72
C TYR A 64 7.56 4.28 -6.90
N LYS A 65 8.62 4.64 -7.62
CA LYS A 65 9.27 3.80 -8.61
C LYS A 65 10.37 2.98 -7.94
N MET A 66 10.33 1.66 -8.11
CA MET A 66 11.35 0.77 -7.55
C MET A 66 12.58 0.75 -8.45
N LEU A 67 13.74 1.11 -7.90
CA LEU A 67 15.02 1.09 -8.62
C LEU A 67 15.57 -0.35 -8.73
N ASP A 68 15.31 -1.19 -7.72
CA ASP A 68 15.54 -2.64 -7.75
C ASP A 68 14.28 -3.38 -7.33
N ARG A 69 13.39 -3.63 -8.30
CA ARG A 69 12.11 -4.30 -8.09
C ARG A 69 12.25 -5.61 -7.30
N LYS A 70 13.21 -6.47 -7.65
CA LYS A 70 13.32 -7.79 -7.01
C LYS A 70 13.65 -7.63 -5.53
N ARG A 71 14.60 -6.76 -5.22
CA ARG A 71 15.03 -6.51 -3.84
C ARG A 71 13.94 -5.84 -3.01
N VAL A 72 13.29 -4.80 -3.55
CA VAL A 72 12.22 -4.07 -2.86
C VAL A 72 11.06 -5.02 -2.54
N LEU A 73 10.62 -5.80 -3.52
CA LEU A 73 9.51 -6.73 -3.36
C LEU A 73 9.79 -7.83 -2.33
N VAL A 74 10.99 -8.42 -2.32
CA VAL A 74 11.37 -9.43 -1.32
C VAL A 74 11.38 -8.84 0.09
N LEU A 75 11.93 -7.64 0.26
CA LEU A 75 12.04 -7.03 1.58
C LEU A 75 10.67 -6.59 2.13
N LEU A 76 9.78 -6.13 1.25
CA LEU A 76 8.41 -5.79 1.63
C LEU A 76 7.54 -7.04 1.87
N ASP A 77 7.72 -8.11 1.10
CA ASP A 77 7.02 -9.37 1.35
C ASP A 77 7.39 -9.94 2.74
N ASP A 78 8.64 -9.80 3.16
CA ASP A 78 9.09 -10.19 4.50
C ASP A 78 8.58 -9.25 5.61
N TYR A 79 8.45 -7.94 5.33
CA TYR A 79 7.93 -6.97 6.29
C TYR A 79 6.42 -7.07 6.51
N GLU A 80 5.65 -7.22 5.44
CA GLU A 80 4.18 -7.34 5.46
C GLU A 80 3.72 -8.77 5.80
N GLU A 81 4.64 -9.60 6.30
CA GLU A 81 4.42 -11.01 6.68
C GLU A 81 3.71 -11.84 5.58
N CYS A 82 3.97 -11.48 4.31
CA CYS A 82 3.34 -12.05 3.12
C CYS A 82 4.26 -13.05 2.38
N SER A 83 5.47 -13.29 2.88
CA SER A 83 6.39 -14.28 2.31
C SER A 83 6.06 -15.72 2.74
N GLU A 84 6.61 -16.71 2.03
CA GLU A 84 6.39 -18.15 2.31
C GLU A 84 6.78 -18.59 3.73
N ARG A 85 7.44 -17.72 4.48
CA ARG A 85 7.88 -17.93 5.86
C ARG A 85 6.75 -17.78 6.88
N PHE A 86 5.63 -17.18 6.48
CA PHE A 86 4.50 -16.88 7.36
C PHE A 86 3.31 -17.83 7.13
N PRO A 87 2.51 -18.12 8.17
CA PRO A 87 1.38 -19.01 8.05
C PRO A 87 0.31 -18.45 7.09
N LYS A 88 -0.30 -19.34 6.30
CA LYS A 88 -1.40 -18.98 5.40
C LYS A 88 -2.75 -19.06 6.12
N PRO A 89 -3.73 -18.20 5.80
CA PRO A 89 -3.63 -17.10 4.83
C PRO A 89 -2.74 -15.96 5.35
N HIS A 90 -1.92 -15.39 4.48
CA HIS A 90 -1.13 -14.20 4.80
C HIS A 90 -2.05 -13.03 5.13
N GLU A 91 -1.59 -12.18 6.04
CA GLU A 91 -2.36 -11.03 6.51
C GLU A 91 -2.61 -10.03 5.39
N TYR A 92 -1.55 -9.78 4.62
CA TYR A 92 -1.59 -9.01 3.40
C TYR A 92 -1.43 -9.90 2.17
N SER A 93 -1.88 -9.40 1.03
CA SER A 93 -1.68 -9.99 -0.28
C SER A 93 -1.23 -8.91 -1.25
N ARG A 94 -0.06 -9.11 -1.86
CA ARG A 94 0.45 -8.22 -2.89
C ARG A 94 -0.37 -8.36 -4.18
N LYS A 95 -1.04 -7.29 -4.60
CA LYS A 95 -1.83 -7.24 -5.84
C LYS A 95 -1.43 -6.05 -6.71
N GLN A 96 -1.72 -6.18 -8.00
CA GLN A 96 -1.61 -5.06 -8.95
C GLN A 96 -2.91 -4.25 -8.92
N VAL A 97 -2.78 -2.95 -8.80
CA VAL A 97 -3.90 -2.01 -8.68
C VAL A 97 -3.64 -0.81 -9.58
N SER A 98 -4.71 -0.28 -10.19
CA SER A 98 -4.66 0.99 -10.90
C SER A 98 -4.66 2.12 -9.87
N ILE A 99 -3.64 2.96 -9.93
CA ILE A 99 -3.48 4.15 -9.10
C ILE A 99 -3.75 5.36 -9.98
N GLU A 100 -4.66 6.22 -9.54
CA GLU A 100 -4.91 7.52 -10.15
C GLU A 100 -3.89 8.53 -9.60
N LEU A 101 -3.20 9.22 -10.51
CA LEU A 101 -2.20 10.21 -10.15
C LEU A 101 -2.85 11.58 -9.95
N SER A 102 -2.28 12.39 -9.06
CA SER A 102 -2.77 13.74 -8.78
C SER A 102 -2.63 14.71 -9.96
N ASP A 103 -1.67 14.47 -10.86
CA ASP A 103 -1.44 15.24 -12.10
C ASP A 103 -2.32 14.75 -13.28
N GLY A 104 -3.12 13.70 -13.06
CA GLY A 104 -4.00 13.09 -14.05
C GLY A 104 -3.42 11.84 -14.70
N GLY A 105 -4.30 10.92 -15.09
CA GLY A 105 -3.93 9.62 -15.64
C GLY A 105 -3.86 8.53 -14.58
N SER A 106 -3.47 7.33 -15.01
CA SER A 106 -3.38 6.17 -14.12
C SER A 106 -2.21 5.26 -14.47
N VAL A 107 -1.68 4.61 -13.44
CA VAL A 107 -0.58 3.64 -13.57
C VAL A 107 -0.91 2.37 -12.80
N ILE A 108 -0.36 1.24 -13.24
CA ILE A 108 -0.44 0.00 -12.47
C ILE A 108 0.73 -0.03 -11.48
N ALA A 109 0.40 -0.18 -10.20
CA ALA A 109 1.37 -0.33 -9.12
C ALA A 109 1.11 -1.60 -8.31
N TRP A 110 2.15 -2.09 -7.64
CA TRP A 110 1.99 -3.07 -6.58
C TRP A 110 1.42 -2.42 -5.33
N VAL A 111 0.49 -3.10 -4.68
CA VAL A 111 -0.13 -2.68 -3.42
C VAL A 111 -0.28 -3.91 -2.53
N TYR A 112 0.02 -3.77 -1.25
CA TYR A 112 -0.30 -4.78 -0.25
C TYR A 112 -1.73 -4.55 0.22
N LEU A 113 -2.62 -5.53 0.02
CA LEU A 113 -4.02 -5.42 0.42
C LEU A 113 -4.30 -6.38 1.56
N TYR A 114 -5.05 -5.91 2.53
CA TYR A 114 -5.46 -6.72 3.67
C TYR A 114 -6.38 -7.85 3.22
N ASN A 115 -6.16 -9.04 3.77
CA ASN A 115 -6.77 -10.29 3.30
C ASN A 115 -7.61 -11.01 4.37
N HIS A 116 -7.80 -10.40 5.55
CA HIS A 116 -8.69 -10.92 6.59
C HIS A 116 -10.04 -10.20 6.62
N ASP A 117 -10.96 -10.76 7.42
CA ASP A 117 -12.27 -10.19 7.65
C ASP A 117 -12.17 -8.79 8.28
N VAL A 118 -12.81 -7.81 7.63
CA VAL A 118 -12.87 -6.41 8.05
C VAL A 118 -14.17 -6.07 8.79
N SER A 119 -15.11 -7.02 8.93
CA SER A 119 -16.46 -6.77 9.46
C SER A 119 -16.49 -6.19 10.89
N LYS A 120 -15.40 -6.37 11.64
CA LYS A 120 -15.23 -5.87 13.01
C LYS A 120 -14.22 -4.73 13.13
N LEU A 121 -13.62 -4.31 12.03
CA LEU A 121 -12.61 -3.27 12.03
C LEU A 121 -13.27 -1.89 11.88
N GLN A 122 -12.62 -0.88 12.44
CA GLN A 122 -13.06 0.49 12.31
C GLN A 122 -12.61 1.02 10.94
N GLN A 123 -13.56 1.50 10.13
CA GLN A 123 -13.24 2.16 8.87
C GLN A 123 -12.63 3.54 9.14
N ILE A 124 -11.58 3.85 8.40
CA ILE A 124 -10.98 5.19 8.32
C ILE A 124 -11.66 5.91 7.17
N ILE A 125 -12.69 6.71 7.49
CA ILE A 125 -13.57 7.33 6.50
C ILE A 125 -12.82 8.35 5.62
N SER A 126 -11.80 9.00 6.14
CA SER A 126 -10.96 9.95 5.39
C SER A 126 -10.25 9.28 4.21
N GLY A 127 -10.00 7.96 4.28
CA GLY A 127 -9.20 7.25 3.29
C GLY A 127 -7.71 7.60 3.32
N ASP A 128 -7.29 8.50 4.21
CA ASP A 128 -5.89 8.86 4.45
C ASP A 128 -5.52 8.50 5.89
N TYR A 129 -4.55 7.60 6.04
CA TYR A 129 -4.05 7.15 7.34
C TYR A 129 -3.35 8.27 8.14
N LEU A 130 -2.79 9.30 7.47
CA LEU A 130 -2.11 10.42 8.13
C LEU A 130 -3.07 11.53 8.58
N ASP A 131 -4.32 11.52 8.09
CA ASP A 131 -5.38 12.46 8.47
C ASP A 131 -6.32 11.89 9.56
N GLY A 132 -5.92 10.75 10.16
CA GLY A 132 -6.68 10.01 11.17
C GLY A 132 -6.37 10.38 12.61
#